data_AF-A0A965AT49-F1
#
_entry.id   AF-A0A965AT49-F1
#
_cell.length_a   1.000
_cell.length_b   1.000
_cell.length_c   1.000
_cell.angle_alpha   90.00
_cell.angle_beta   90.00
_cell.angle_gamma   90.00
#
_symmetry.space_group_name_H-M   'P 1'
#
loop_
_entity.id
_entity.type
_entity.pdbx_description
1 polymer ?
#
loop_
_entity_poly.entity_id
_entity_poly.type
_entity_poly.pdbx_seq_one_letter_code
_entity_poly.pdbx_strand_id
1 'polypeptide(L)'
;MYSWRKVHTKNKKFTSTYQPFSCDSIDEAASYGARTLFIQTAMPVETPTILDPADLTQLVACAKRNNLYVVSWYYPQLLNVNLDFARALASATIPGVDAFALDIESRKVGEVFDRNKRLVDLSDRLHAALPNM
;
A
#
# COMPACT_ATOMS: atom_id res chain seq x y z
N MET A 1 2.50 -14.24 12.25
CA MET A 1 2.72 -13.72 10.88
C MET A 1 1.35 -13.58 10.24
N TYR A 2 0.75 -12.40 10.37
CA TYR A 2 -0.67 -12.18 10.06
C TYR A 2 -0.86 -11.88 8.56
N SER A 3 -1.86 -12.54 7.96
CA SER A 3 -2.13 -12.56 6.52
C SER A 3 -2.90 -11.31 6.08
N TRP A 4 -2.21 -10.41 5.36
CA TRP A 4 -2.73 -9.22 4.68
C TRP A 4 -3.64 -9.52 3.48
N ARG A 5 -4.78 -10.18 3.69
CA ARG A 5 -5.75 -10.42 2.59
C ARG A 5 -7.16 -10.03 2.95
N LYS A 6 -7.45 -8.73 2.83
CA LYS A 6 -8.64 -8.15 2.17
C LYS A 6 -8.67 -6.67 2.52
N VAL A 7 -8.03 -5.85 1.69
CA VAL A 7 -8.53 -4.49 1.50
C VAL A 7 -9.20 -4.42 0.12
N HIS A 8 -8.75 -5.17 -0.91
CA HIS A 8 -9.44 -5.18 -2.22
C HIS A 8 -9.57 -6.56 -2.86
N THR A 9 -10.76 -7.18 -2.81
CA THR A 9 -11.22 -8.06 -3.90
C THR A 9 -12.76 -8.18 -3.91
N LYS A 10 -13.44 -7.46 -4.82
CA LYS A 10 -14.58 -8.06 -5.54
C LYS A 10 -14.00 -9.04 -6.56
N ASN A 11 -13.56 -10.22 -6.11
CA ASN A 11 -13.18 -11.30 -7.02
C ASN A 11 -14.00 -12.55 -6.66
N LYS A 12 -14.88 -12.96 -7.58
CA LYS A 12 -15.91 -14.01 -7.43
C LYS A 12 -15.35 -15.43 -7.18
N LYS A 13 -14.06 -15.60 -6.88
CA LYS A 13 -13.40 -16.91 -6.75
C LYS A 13 -13.00 -17.32 -5.32
N PHE A 14 -13.30 -16.52 -4.30
CA PHE A 14 -13.06 -16.91 -2.90
C PHE A 14 -14.36 -16.82 -2.09
N THR A 15 -14.98 -17.98 -1.87
CA THR A 15 -16.27 -18.15 -1.20
C THR A 15 -16.15 -18.07 0.33
N SER A 16 -16.89 -17.11 0.91
CA SER A 16 -17.78 -17.22 2.09
C SER A 16 -17.34 -17.30 3.56
N THR A 17 -16.08 -17.14 4.00
CA THR A 17 -15.79 -17.12 5.48
C THR A 17 -14.68 -16.17 5.96
N TYR A 18 -14.53 -14.99 5.36
CA TYR A 18 -13.49 -14.04 5.78
C TYR A 18 -14.09 -12.74 6.30
N GLN A 19 -13.83 -12.45 7.59
CA GLN A 19 -14.20 -11.21 8.26
C GLN A 19 -13.42 -10.02 7.65
N PRO A 20 -14.07 -8.90 7.31
CA PRO A 20 -13.38 -7.70 6.87
C PRO A 20 -12.32 -7.26 7.88
N PHE A 21 -11.16 -6.79 7.40
CA PHE A 21 -10.17 -6.17 8.28
C PHE A 21 -10.75 -4.85 8.81
N SER A 22 -10.79 -4.69 10.13
CA SER A 22 -11.47 -3.58 10.79
C SER A 22 -10.59 -2.92 11.85
N CYS A 23 -11.10 -1.87 12.50
CA CYS A 23 -10.44 -1.28 13.66
C CYS A 23 -10.26 -2.30 14.80
N ASP A 24 -11.23 -3.19 15.03
CA ASP A 24 -11.10 -4.23 16.06
C ASP A 24 -9.94 -5.19 15.75
N SER A 25 -9.68 -5.47 14.47
CA SER A 25 -8.50 -6.26 14.06
C SER A 25 -7.19 -5.54 14.39
N ILE A 26 -7.16 -4.22 14.29
CA ILE A 26 -6.00 -3.39 14.63
C ILE A 26 -5.81 -3.35 16.14
N ASP A 27 -6.89 -3.13 16.90
CA ASP A 27 -6.89 -3.09 18.36
C ASP A 27 -6.42 -4.44 18.93
N GLU A 28 -6.90 -5.56 18.38
CA GLU A 28 -6.45 -6.91 18.75
C GLU A 28 -4.96 -7.10 18.46
N ALA A 29 -4.50 -6.76 17.25
CA ALA A 29 -3.09 -6.87 16.90
C ALA A 29 -2.19 -6.01 17.81
N ALA A 30 -2.63 -4.79 18.14
CA ALA A 30 -1.96 -3.91 19.08
C ALA A 30 -1.88 -4.54 20.49
N SER A 31 -2.95 -5.19 20.94
CA SER A 31 -3.00 -5.89 22.23
C SER A 31 -1.99 -7.06 22.32
N TYR A 32 -1.67 -7.69 21.18
CA TYR A 32 -0.60 -8.69 21.09
C TYR A 32 0.80 -8.08 20.87
N GLY A 33 0.94 -6.75 20.94
CA GLY A 33 2.21 -6.05 20.86
C GLY A 33 2.65 -5.66 19.44
N ALA A 34 1.76 -5.72 18.44
CA ALA A 34 2.06 -5.15 17.12
C ALA A 34 2.29 -3.64 17.24
N ARG A 35 3.34 -3.15 16.56
CA ARG A 35 3.74 -1.73 16.58
C ARG A 35 3.63 -1.05 15.23
N THR A 36 3.38 -1.80 14.17
CA THR A 36 3.41 -1.27 12.80
C THR A 36 2.31 -1.91 11.96
N LEU A 37 1.58 -1.09 11.21
CA LEU A 37 0.59 -1.47 10.22
C LEU A 37 1.15 -1.23 8.81
N PHE A 38 1.31 -2.28 8.00
CA PHE A 38 1.72 -2.19 6.59
C PHE A 38 0.53 -2.27 5.63
N ILE A 39 -0.05 -1.15 5.21
CA ILE A 39 -1.31 -1.14 4.46
C ILE A 39 -1.16 -0.89 2.96
N GLN A 40 -1.75 -1.77 2.13
CA GLN A 40 -1.83 -1.55 0.69
C GLN A 40 -2.85 -0.46 0.38
N THR A 41 -2.46 0.51 -0.45
CA THR A 41 -3.28 1.69 -0.75
C THR A 41 -3.73 1.76 -2.21
N ALA A 42 -3.01 1.09 -3.11
CA ALA A 42 -3.25 1.12 -4.54
C ALA A 42 -3.02 -0.26 -5.18
N MET A 43 -3.70 -0.55 -6.29
CA MET A 43 -3.55 -1.80 -7.03
C MET A 43 -3.41 -1.52 -8.54
N PRO A 44 -2.39 -2.09 -9.22
CA PRO A 44 -2.12 -1.80 -10.63
C PRO A 44 -3.28 -2.04 -11.60
N VAL A 45 -4.08 -3.08 -11.34
CA VAL A 45 -5.17 -3.52 -12.24
C VAL A 45 -6.49 -2.79 -12.02
N GLU A 46 -6.57 -1.97 -10.98
CA GLU A 46 -7.77 -1.20 -10.66
C GLU A 46 -7.67 0.19 -11.29
N THR A 47 -8.79 0.88 -11.49
CA THR A 47 -8.81 2.25 -12.03
C THR A 47 -8.39 3.32 -11.01
N PRO A 48 -8.83 3.26 -9.73
CA PRO A 48 -8.51 4.29 -8.76
C PRO A 48 -6.99 4.45 -8.51
N THR A 49 -6.60 5.68 -8.16
CA THR A 49 -5.24 5.98 -7.68
C THR A 49 -5.03 5.49 -6.26
N ILE A 50 -6.08 5.61 -5.42
CA ILE A 50 -6.16 5.09 -4.07
C ILE A 50 -7.43 4.28 -3.94
N LEU A 51 -7.31 3.11 -3.34
CA LEU A 51 -8.39 2.16 -3.15
C LEU A 51 -9.19 2.52 -1.89
N ASP A 52 -10.52 2.46 -1.96
CA ASP A 52 -11.47 2.78 -0.87
C ASP A 52 -10.98 3.85 0.14
N PRO A 53 -10.83 5.12 -0.29
CA PRO A 53 -10.17 6.16 0.52
C PRO A 53 -10.81 6.39 1.90
N ALA A 54 -12.13 6.23 2.02
CA ALA A 54 -12.84 6.38 3.29
C ALA A 54 -12.44 5.30 4.30
N ASP A 55 -12.42 4.04 3.86
CA ASP A 55 -12.05 2.89 4.69
C ASP A 55 -10.57 2.96 5.08
N LEU A 56 -9.69 3.32 4.13
CA LEU A 56 -8.27 3.56 4.44
C LEU A 56 -8.10 4.64 5.51
N THR A 57 -8.80 5.77 5.38
CA THR A 57 -8.73 6.87 6.36
C THR A 57 -9.15 6.39 7.76
N GLN A 58 -10.21 5.58 7.83
CA GLN A 58 -10.65 4.99 9.09
C GLN A 58 -9.61 4.03 9.69
N LEU A 59 -9.04 3.13 8.89
CA LEU A 59 -8.03 2.17 9.36
C LEU A 59 -6.76 2.86 9.84
N VAL A 60 -6.30 3.89 9.12
CA VAL A 60 -5.14 4.71 9.53
C VAL A 60 -5.45 5.40 10.86
N ALA A 61 -6.61 6.03 11.00
CA ALA A 61 -7.01 6.65 12.27
C ALA A 61 -7.03 5.64 13.43
N CYS A 62 -7.54 4.43 13.21
CA CYS A 62 -7.55 3.37 14.22
C CYS A 62 -6.15 2.91 14.61
N ALA A 63 -5.22 2.79 13.65
CA ALA A 63 -3.81 2.50 13.93
C ALA A 63 -3.16 3.60 14.77
N LYS A 64 -3.38 4.86 14.42
CA LYS A 64 -2.82 6.00 15.16
C LYS A 64 -3.35 6.08 16.60
N ARG A 65 -4.63 5.77 16.84
CA ARG A 65 -5.18 5.69 18.21
C ARG A 65 -4.46 4.65 19.09
N ASN A 66 -3.96 3.57 18.49
CA ASN A 66 -3.19 2.54 19.17
C ASN A 66 -1.68 2.82 19.18
N ASN A 67 -1.24 4.01 18.75
CA ASN A 67 0.17 4.39 18.62
C ASN A 67 0.97 3.47 17.69
N LEU A 68 0.33 2.87 16.68
CA LEU A 68 1.04 2.12 15.65
C LEU A 68 1.69 3.08 14.66
N TYR A 69 2.88 2.69 14.18
CA TYR A 69 3.46 3.25 12.97
C TYR A 69 2.68 2.74 11.76
N VAL A 70 2.33 3.62 10.84
CA VAL A 70 1.60 3.27 9.62
C VAL A 70 2.55 3.39 8.44
N VAL A 71 2.82 2.26 7.80
CA VAL A 71 3.58 2.20 6.56
C VAL A 71 2.60 1.91 5.43
N SER A 72 2.32 2.89 4.59
CA SER A 72 1.57 2.62 3.36
C SER A 72 2.47 1.92 2.36
N TRP A 73 1.90 1.09 1.50
CA TRP A 73 2.67 0.45 0.44
C TRP A 73 1.89 0.30 -0.85
N TYR A 74 2.66 0.30 -1.94
CA TYR A 74 2.16 0.10 -3.29
C TYR A 74 3.13 -0.75 -4.10
N TYR A 75 2.55 -1.68 -4.88
CA TYR A 75 3.25 -2.53 -5.83
C TYR A 75 3.15 -1.94 -7.26
N PRO A 76 4.24 -1.39 -7.84
CA PRO A 76 4.25 -0.91 -9.22
C PRO A 76 4.43 -2.04 -10.23
N GLN A 77 3.75 -1.97 -11.37
CA GLN A 77 3.98 -2.92 -12.48
C GLN A 77 5.09 -2.48 -13.44
N LEU A 78 5.52 -1.22 -13.36
CA LEU A 78 6.53 -0.59 -14.22
C LEU A 78 6.15 -0.56 -15.71
N LEU A 79 4.89 -0.88 -16.05
CA LEU A 79 4.37 -0.78 -17.41
C LEU A 79 4.11 0.68 -17.78
N ASN A 80 3.70 1.48 -16.81
CA ASN A 80 3.49 2.92 -16.94
C ASN A 80 4.04 3.62 -15.69
N VAL A 81 5.28 4.09 -15.79
CA VAL A 81 6.00 4.74 -14.67
C VAL A 81 5.27 5.98 -14.17
N ASN A 82 4.57 6.73 -15.02
CA ASN A 82 3.83 7.92 -14.60
C ASN A 82 2.63 7.55 -13.72
N LEU A 83 1.91 6.47 -14.08
CA LEU A 83 0.81 5.96 -13.27
C LEU A 83 1.31 5.36 -11.95
N ASP A 84 2.39 4.58 -12.00
CA ASP A 84 3.00 4.01 -10.81
C ASP A 84 3.48 5.12 -9.86
N PHE A 85 4.08 6.20 -10.41
CA PHE A 85 4.49 7.38 -9.64
C PHE A 85 3.30 8.09 -8.99
N ALA A 86 2.23 8.36 -9.73
CA ALA A 86 1.04 9.02 -9.18
C ALA A 86 0.43 8.23 -8.02
N ARG A 87 0.41 6.89 -8.12
CA ARG A 87 -0.09 5.99 -7.07
C ARG A 87 0.83 5.94 -5.85
N ALA A 88 2.12 5.77 -6.07
CA ALA A 88 3.11 5.76 -5.01
C ALA A 88 3.11 7.09 -4.23
N LEU A 89 3.10 8.22 -4.95
CA LEU A 89 3.02 9.55 -4.33
C LEU A 89 1.74 9.72 -3.52
N ALA A 90 0.58 9.40 -4.11
CA ALA A 90 -0.70 9.50 -3.40
C ALA A 90 -0.70 8.64 -2.12
N SER A 91 -0.12 7.44 -2.18
CA SER A 91 -0.02 6.50 -1.05
C SER A 91 0.86 7.03 0.08
N ALA A 92 1.99 7.61 -0.28
CA ALA A 92 2.92 8.25 0.65
C ALA A 92 2.30 9.44 1.37
N THR A 93 1.43 10.20 0.69
CA THR A 93 0.85 11.45 1.21
C THR A 93 -0.46 11.28 1.97
N ILE A 94 -0.92 10.05 2.22
CA ILE A 94 -2.14 9.82 3.00
C ILE A 94 -1.94 10.37 4.43
N PRO A 95 -2.86 11.22 4.95
CA PRO A 95 -2.74 11.74 6.30
C PRO A 95 -2.64 10.63 7.35
N GLY A 96 -1.65 10.73 8.24
CA GLY A 96 -1.39 9.74 9.29
C GLY A 96 -0.52 8.56 8.87
N VAL A 97 -0.08 8.48 7.61
CA VAL A 97 1.01 7.60 7.20
C VAL A 97 2.33 8.16 7.73
N ASP A 98 3.15 7.29 8.33
CA ASP A 98 4.45 7.64 8.89
C ASP A 98 5.61 7.31 7.93
N ALA A 99 5.43 6.32 7.05
CA ALA A 99 6.41 5.96 6.02
C ALA A 99 5.74 5.27 4.82
N PHE A 100 6.47 5.15 3.72
CA PHE A 100 6.01 4.44 2.51
C PHE A 100 7.00 3.35 2.12
N ALA A 101 6.47 2.22 1.67
CA ALA A 101 7.24 1.15 1.07
C ALA A 101 6.81 0.96 -0.39
N LEU A 102 7.79 1.02 -1.30
CA LEU A 102 7.62 0.57 -2.67
C LEU A 102 7.85 -0.94 -2.73
N ASP A 103 6.82 -1.72 -3.04
CA ASP A 103 6.88 -3.18 -3.07
C ASP A 103 7.36 -3.68 -4.43
N ILE A 104 8.66 -4.01 -4.54
CA ILE A 104 9.31 -4.30 -5.83
C ILE A 104 9.29 -5.80 -6.10
N GLU A 105 8.22 -6.29 -6.72
CA GLU A 105 8.07 -7.73 -7.04
C GLU A 105 7.69 -8.02 -8.50
N SER A 106 7.55 -6.99 -9.35
CA SER A 106 6.91 -7.15 -10.67
C SER A 106 7.86 -7.73 -11.70
N ARG A 107 7.35 -8.67 -12.50
CA ARG A 107 8.02 -9.19 -13.69
C ARG A 107 7.28 -8.85 -14.99
N LYS A 108 6.38 -7.87 -14.97
CA LYS A 108 5.55 -7.49 -16.14
C LYS A 108 6.35 -6.85 -17.26
N VAL A 109 7.41 -6.11 -16.94
CA VAL A 109 8.45 -5.72 -17.89
C VAL A 109 9.44 -6.90 -18.00
N GLY A 110 9.43 -7.58 -19.14
CA GLY A 110 10.18 -8.82 -19.36
C GLY A 110 11.69 -8.61 -19.36
N GLU A 111 12.16 -7.61 -20.11
CA GLU A 111 13.58 -7.27 -20.20
C GLU A 111 14.10 -6.72 -18.87
N VAL A 112 15.13 -7.37 -18.30
CA VAL A 112 15.69 -7.03 -16.98
C VAL A 112 16.26 -5.62 -16.95
N PHE A 113 16.98 -5.25 -17.99
CA PHE A 113 17.58 -3.92 -18.11
C PHE A 113 16.50 -2.82 -18.11
N ASP A 114 15.46 -2.98 -18.92
CA ASP A 114 14.35 -2.03 -19.00
C ASP A 114 13.58 -1.95 -17.68
N ARG A 115 13.33 -3.08 -17.03
CA ARG A 115 12.68 -3.12 -15.72
C ARG A 115 13.48 -2.33 -14.69
N ASN A 116 14.79 -2.55 -14.62
CA ASN A 116 15.67 -1.84 -13.69
C ASN A 116 15.72 -0.35 -14.01
N LYS A 117 15.85 0.03 -15.29
CA LYS A 117 15.84 1.44 -15.71
C LYS A 117 14.55 2.15 -15.27
N ARG A 118 13.40 1.51 -15.44
CA ARG A 118 12.10 2.07 -15.04
C ARG A 118 11.92 2.13 -13.53
N LEU A 119 12.44 1.15 -12.80
CA LEU A 119 12.44 1.16 -11.34
C LEU A 119 13.29 2.31 -10.80
N VAL A 120 14.50 2.50 -11.33
CA VAL A 120 15.37 3.62 -10.94
C VAL A 120 14.69 4.96 -11.24
N ASP A 121 14.10 5.13 -12.44
CA ASP A 121 13.32 6.33 -12.79
C ASP A 121 12.18 6.59 -11.80
N LEU A 122 11.42 5.56 -11.42
CA LEU A 122 10.36 5.69 -10.41
C LEU A 122 10.92 6.09 -9.04
N SER A 123 11.98 5.41 -8.58
CA SER A 123 12.62 5.66 -7.29
C SER A 123 13.19 7.07 -7.18
N ASP A 124 13.88 7.55 -8.22
CA ASP A 124 14.47 8.89 -8.26
C ASP A 124 13.38 9.97 -8.18
N ARG A 125 12.28 9.80 -8.92
CA ARG A 125 11.14 10.73 -8.86
C ARG A 125 10.49 10.76 -7.48
N LEU A 126 10.33 9.59 -6.84
CA LEU A 126 9.77 9.52 -5.50
C LEU A 126 10.68 10.18 -4.47
N HIS A 127 11.99 9.94 -4.54
CA HIS A 127 12.96 10.58 -3.67
C HIS A 127 12.94 12.11 -3.82
N ALA A 128 12.86 12.61 -5.06
CA ALA A 128 12.75 14.04 -5.33
C ALA A 128 11.44 14.65 -4.82
N ALA A 129 10.32 13.92 -4.91
CA ALA A 129 9.00 14.40 -4.50
C ALA A 129 8.75 14.29 -2.99
N LEU A 130 9.45 13.39 -2.28
CA LEU A 130 9.27 13.08 -0.87
C LEU A 130 10.61 13.19 -0.10
N PRO A 131 11.23 14.39 -0.05
CA PRO A 131 12.60 14.55 0.47
C PRO A 131 12.76 14.30 1.97
N ASN A 132 11.66 14.26 2.74
CA ASN A 132 11.64 14.12 4.20
C ASN A 132 11.00 12.81 4.66
N MET A 133 10.89 11.84 3.75
CA MET A 133 10.25 10.55 4.00
C MET A 133 11.24 9.40 3.86
#